data_AF-A0A5L8ZB01-F1
#
_entry.id   AF-A0A5L8ZB01-F1
#
_cell.length_a   1.000
_cell.length_b   1.000
_cell.length_c   1.000
_cell.angle_alpha   90.00
_cell.angle_beta   90.00
_cell.angle_gamma   90.00
#
_symmetry.space_group_name_H-M   'P 1'
#
loop_
_entity.id
_entity.type
_entity.pdbx_description
1 polymer ?
#
loop_
_entity_poly.entity_id
_entity_poly.type
_entity_poly.pdbx_seq_one_letter_code
_entity_poly.pdbx_strand_id
1 'polypeptide(L)'
;KSNLEWFDYDKELVISKRDWLRRIFEKKQHFFYFGWSGMINFHFLQKTKIKFINEAILYEDDYFGILLFLMADLIYIYPQKLYIYRLRAGSAMNYTGENKKVAQYFRKQTEVFELEEDKRAYHVASSYARSTLGLEAFLQECDDEEAKFVISYCLMPTYTSSAFRILGFEKDPLGIMEQCVKLKKYMKDLSYFNFSLKEEMIYNIGREVLKDLKKFPNILKIPFKVCKMMTRYQVKQNIFKKNCERFDLLELYSNAKNDYINKMHLSYKLGVLFFKAYKYRYFGSFLFIPFALPFVIYSWSVARKKLSRGGGVIC
;
A
#
# COMPACT_ATOMS: atom_id res chain seq x y z
N LYS A 1 -9.05 6.47 -10.13
CA LYS A 1 -9.85 7.67 -9.86
C LYS A 1 -8.91 8.80 -9.44
N SER A 2 -9.10 10.01 -9.95
CA SER A 2 -8.32 11.20 -9.57
C SER A 2 -8.74 11.73 -8.20
N ASN A 3 -7.93 12.58 -7.56
CA ASN A 3 -8.35 13.26 -6.32
C ASN A 3 -9.67 14.03 -6.49
N LEU A 4 -9.87 14.70 -7.63
CA LEU A 4 -11.11 15.42 -7.91
C LEU A 4 -12.34 14.49 -7.87
N GLU A 5 -12.20 13.28 -8.40
CA GLU A 5 -13.25 12.25 -8.36
C GLU A 5 -13.46 11.67 -6.95
N TRP A 6 -12.42 11.64 -6.09
CA TRP A 6 -12.56 11.21 -4.69
C TRP A 6 -13.20 12.28 -3.80
N PHE A 7 -12.96 13.55 -4.12
CA PHE A 7 -13.49 14.69 -3.38
C PHE A 7 -14.82 15.22 -3.93
N ASP A 8 -15.42 14.57 -4.94
CA ASP A 8 -16.63 15.02 -5.63
C ASP A 8 -16.55 16.50 -6.06
N TYR A 9 -15.43 16.87 -6.69
CA TYR A 9 -15.30 18.16 -7.35
C TYR A 9 -15.75 18.02 -8.80
N ASP A 10 -17.03 18.29 -9.04
CA ASP A 10 -17.71 18.18 -10.35
C ASP A 10 -17.90 19.55 -11.05
N LYS A 11 -17.70 20.64 -10.32
CA LYS A 11 -17.82 22.01 -10.81
C LYS A 11 -16.51 22.76 -10.70
N GLU A 12 -16.36 23.78 -11.54
CA GLU A 12 -15.26 24.72 -11.46
C GLU A 12 -15.50 25.70 -10.30
N LEU A 13 -14.52 25.86 -9.43
CA LEU A 13 -14.59 26.80 -8.30
C LEU A 13 -13.21 27.12 -7.73
N VAL A 14 -13.14 28.17 -6.92
CA VAL A 14 -11.99 28.42 -6.04
C VAL A 14 -12.36 27.95 -4.64
N ILE A 15 -11.49 27.15 -4.02
CA ILE A 15 -11.63 26.70 -2.64
C ILE A 15 -10.49 27.27 -1.80
N SER A 16 -10.73 27.47 -0.51
CA SER A 16 -9.67 27.72 0.46
C SER A 16 -9.02 26.41 0.93
N LYS A 17 -7.88 26.53 1.62
CA LYS A 17 -7.31 25.41 2.41
C LYS A 17 -8.34 24.78 3.35
N ARG A 18 -9.15 25.58 4.04
CA ARG A 18 -10.16 25.08 4.99
C ARG A 18 -11.23 24.26 4.29
N ASP A 19 -11.66 24.67 3.10
CA ASP A 19 -12.62 23.91 2.31
C ASP A 19 -12.03 22.54 1.90
N TRP A 20 -10.75 22.49 1.53
CA TRP A 20 -10.05 21.24 1.24
C TRP A 20 -9.94 20.33 2.47
N LEU A 21 -9.56 20.86 3.64
CA LEU A 21 -9.51 20.12 4.90
C LEU A 21 -10.88 19.55 5.28
N ARG A 22 -11.93 20.39 5.21
CA ARG A 22 -13.31 19.96 5.46
C ARG A 22 -13.70 18.82 4.51
N ARG A 23 -13.33 18.90 3.23
CA ARG A 23 -13.60 17.85 2.24
C ARG A 23 -12.90 16.54 2.59
N ILE A 24 -11.64 16.58 3.04
CA ILE A 24 -10.91 15.39 3.52
C ILE A 24 -11.68 14.74 4.66
N PHE A 25 -12.11 15.54 5.63
CA PHE A 25 -12.83 15.05 6.80
C PHE A 25 -14.19 14.44 6.44
N GLU A 26 -15.03 15.17 5.70
CA GLU A 26 -16.38 14.74 5.28
C GLU A 26 -16.35 13.46 4.44
N LYS A 27 -15.40 13.36 3.51
CA LYS A 27 -15.24 12.19 2.63
C LYS A 27 -14.50 11.05 3.28
N LYS A 28 -14.00 11.23 4.52
CA LYS A 28 -13.12 10.27 5.21
C LYS A 28 -11.98 9.86 4.28
N GLN A 29 -11.35 10.82 3.63
CA GLN A 29 -10.29 10.54 2.69
C GLN A 29 -9.03 10.09 3.45
N HIS A 30 -8.37 9.05 2.95
CA HIS A 30 -7.28 8.36 3.65
C HIS A 30 -5.91 8.52 2.99
N PHE A 31 -5.86 9.13 1.81
CA PHE A 31 -4.65 9.39 1.03
C PHE A 31 -4.82 10.65 0.19
N PHE A 32 -3.71 11.31 -0.16
CA PHE A 32 -3.72 12.46 -1.05
C PHE A 32 -2.42 12.53 -1.85
N TYR A 33 -2.51 12.64 -3.18
CA TYR A 33 -1.35 12.76 -4.08
C TYR A 33 -1.54 13.86 -5.12
N PHE A 34 -0.52 14.64 -5.46
CA PHE A 34 -0.70 15.79 -6.37
C PHE A 34 0.19 15.79 -7.62
N GLY A 35 1.22 14.94 -7.70
CA GLY A 35 2.36 15.15 -8.59
C GLY A 35 2.05 15.31 -10.09
N TRP A 36 0.97 14.72 -10.58
CA TRP A 36 0.55 14.77 -11.98
C TRP A 36 -0.80 15.46 -12.21
N SER A 37 -1.47 15.90 -11.14
CA SER A 37 -2.91 16.22 -11.20
C SER A 37 -3.23 17.72 -11.23
N GLY A 38 -2.24 18.61 -11.18
CA GLY A 38 -2.49 20.05 -11.24
C GLY A 38 -1.29 20.91 -11.64
N MET A 39 -1.56 22.21 -11.75
CA MET A 39 -0.57 23.26 -12.02
C MET A 39 -0.33 24.07 -10.76
N ILE A 40 0.89 24.58 -10.60
CA ILE A 40 1.29 25.34 -9.42
C ILE A 40 1.77 26.72 -9.87
N ASN A 41 1.31 27.76 -9.19
CA ASN A 41 1.85 29.10 -9.39
C ASN A 41 3.34 29.12 -9.01
N PHE A 42 4.21 29.50 -9.96
CA PHE A 42 5.65 29.47 -9.76
C PHE A 42 6.13 30.47 -8.70
N HIS A 43 5.50 31.64 -8.61
CA HIS A 43 5.81 32.62 -7.56
C HIS A 43 5.47 32.07 -6.17
N PHE A 44 4.36 31.33 -6.05
CA PHE A 44 4.00 30.64 -4.82
C PHE A 44 5.05 29.58 -4.42
N LEU A 45 5.55 28.78 -5.37
CA LEU A 45 6.62 27.81 -5.10
C LEU A 45 7.92 28.48 -4.64
N GLN A 46 8.33 29.57 -5.29
CA GLN A 46 9.51 30.34 -4.90
C GLN A 46 9.38 30.93 -3.50
N LYS A 47 8.20 31.48 -3.17
CA LYS A 47 7.91 32.08 -1.86
C LYS A 47 7.92 31.04 -0.74
N THR A 48 7.26 29.90 -0.94
CA THR A 48 7.14 28.84 0.08
C THR A 48 8.40 28.00 0.23
N LYS A 49 9.25 27.94 -0.81
CA LYS A 49 10.48 27.13 -0.86
C LYS A 49 10.24 25.63 -0.61
N ILE A 50 9.00 25.18 -0.79
CA ILE A 50 8.65 23.76 -0.72
C ILE A 50 9.38 22.99 -1.83
N LYS A 51 9.94 21.84 -1.47
CA LYS A 51 10.67 20.97 -2.39
C LYS A 51 10.35 19.51 -2.09
N PHE A 52 10.56 18.65 -3.08
CA PHE A 52 10.60 17.21 -2.82
C PHE A 52 11.70 16.89 -1.80
N ILE A 53 11.46 15.86 -0.99
CA ILE A 53 12.44 15.40 -0.03
C ILE A 53 13.64 14.83 -0.80
N ASN A 54 14.84 15.36 -0.55
CA ASN A 54 16.08 15.07 -1.29
C ASN A 54 16.72 13.73 -0.88
N GLU A 55 15.97 12.64 -1.04
CA GLU A 55 16.24 11.43 -0.28
C GLU A 55 15.96 10.12 -1.03
N ALA A 56 15.84 10.17 -2.37
CA ALA A 56 15.58 8.98 -3.18
C ALA A 56 14.32 8.22 -2.71
N ILE A 57 13.26 8.97 -2.40
CA ILE A 57 11.98 8.47 -1.91
C ILE A 57 11.07 8.10 -3.10
N LEU A 58 10.14 7.16 -2.87
CA LEU A 58 9.02 6.86 -3.74
C LEU A 58 7.75 7.52 -3.19
N TYR A 59 6.81 7.86 -4.09
CA TYR A 59 5.53 8.49 -3.69
C TYR A 59 5.77 9.82 -2.97
N GLU A 60 6.82 10.53 -3.39
CA GLU A 60 7.20 11.85 -2.89
C GLU A 60 6.12 12.90 -3.15
N ASP A 61 5.25 12.65 -4.14
CA ASP A 61 4.15 13.51 -4.55
C ASP A 61 2.96 13.51 -3.59
N ASP A 62 2.83 12.50 -2.75
CA ASP A 62 1.87 12.49 -1.64
C ASP A 62 2.25 13.55 -0.61
N TYR A 63 3.45 13.42 -0.02
CA TYR A 63 3.98 14.36 0.95
C TYR A 63 4.04 15.78 0.39
N PHE A 64 4.61 15.94 -0.80
CA PHE A 64 4.72 17.24 -1.45
C PHE A 64 3.34 17.86 -1.70
N GLY A 65 2.38 17.06 -2.18
CA GLY A 65 1.02 17.53 -2.42
C GLY A 65 0.30 17.98 -1.15
N ILE A 66 0.41 17.21 -0.07
CA ILE A 66 -0.18 17.57 1.23
C ILE A 66 0.37 18.91 1.72
N LEU A 67 1.69 19.07 1.73
CA LEU A 67 2.32 20.32 2.15
C LEU A 67 1.94 21.49 1.25
N LEU A 68 1.90 21.27 -0.06
CA LEU A 68 1.50 22.29 -1.03
C LEU A 68 0.10 22.85 -0.71
N PHE A 69 -0.86 21.98 -0.41
CA PHE A 69 -2.24 22.37 -0.11
C PHE A 69 -2.37 22.98 1.30
N LEU A 70 -1.56 22.53 2.26
CA LEU A 70 -1.49 23.13 3.60
C LEU A 70 -0.91 24.55 3.60
N MET A 71 -0.08 24.89 2.61
CA MET A 71 0.52 26.22 2.47
C MET A 71 -0.24 27.14 1.51
N ALA A 72 -1.20 26.62 0.75
CA ALA A 72 -1.96 27.39 -0.22
C ALA A 72 -3.14 28.12 0.44
N ASP A 73 -3.33 29.41 0.14
CA ASP A 73 -4.50 30.16 0.61
C ASP A 73 -5.74 29.84 -0.24
N LEU A 74 -5.55 29.76 -1.55
CA LEU A 74 -6.60 29.54 -2.55
C LEU A 74 -6.15 28.47 -3.55
N ILE A 75 -7.06 27.57 -3.87
CA ILE A 75 -6.86 26.46 -4.81
C ILE A 75 -7.98 26.53 -5.84
N TYR A 76 -7.60 26.64 -7.11
CA TYR A 76 -8.55 26.62 -8.21
C TYR A 76 -8.81 25.19 -8.67
N ILE A 77 -10.07 24.80 -8.71
CA ILE A 77 -10.55 23.47 -9.07
C ILE A 77 -11.07 23.50 -10.49
N TYR A 78 -10.47 22.68 -11.35
CA TYR A 78 -10.88 22.53 -12.74
C TYR A 78 -11.22 21.05 -13.03
N PRO A 79 -12.52 20.68 -13.10
CA PRO A 79 -12.93 19.28 -13.17
C PRO A 79 -12.76 18.64 -14.56
N GLN A 80 -12.53 19.43 -15.61
CA GLN A 80 -12.41 18.88 -16.97
C GLN A 80 -11.06 18.17 -17.18
N LYS A 81 -11.09 17.03 -17.86
CA LYS A 81 -9.88 16.23 -18.17
C LYS A 81 -9.16 16.83 -19.38
N LEU A 82 -8.04 17.50 -19.13
CA LEU A 82 -7.22 18.14 -20.17
C LEU A 82 -6.00 17.35 -20.63
N TYR A 83 -5.72 16.19 -20.02
CA TYR A 83 -4.55 15.38 -20.36
C TYR A 83 -4.91 13.92 -20.58
N ILE A 84 -4.10 13.26 -21.41
CA ILE A 84 -4.18 11.83 -21.65
C ILE A 84 -3.16 11.14 -20.73
N TYR A 85 -3.67 10.41 -19.75
CA TYR A 85 -2.83 9.62 -18.85
C TYR A 85 -2.26 8.40 -19.61
N ARG A 86 -0.92 8.29 -19.68
CA ARG A 86 -0.22 7.18 -20.34
C ARG A 86 0.50 6.30 -19.33
N LEU A 87 0.15 5.01 -19.30
CA LEU A 87 0.89 4.00 -18.54
C LEU A 87 1.99 3.41 -19.42
N ARG A 88 3.25 3.55 -18.99
CA ARG A 88 4.40 2.91 -19.64
C ARG A 88 4.77 1.60 -18.94
N ALA A 89 5.36 0.68 -19.70
CA ALA A 89 6.00 -0.51 -19.15
C ALA A 89 7.04 -0.12 -18.10
N GLY A 90 7.04 -0.81 -16.95
CA GLY A 90 7.92 -0.47 -15.82
C GLY A 90 7.56 0.83 -15.08
N SER A 91 6.37 1.40 -15.30
CA SER A 91 5.88 2.51 -14.45
C SER A 91 5.74 2.06 -12.99
N ALA A 92 6.05 2.95 -12.03
CA ALA A 92 5.76 2.71 -10.62
C ALA A 92 4.24 2.58 -10.36
N MET A 93 3.42 3.19 -11.22
CA MET A 93 1.96 3.13 -11.20
C MET A 93 1.40 1.95 -12.01
N ASN A 94 2.24 1.03 -12.48
CA ASN A 94 1.76 -0.17 -13.15
C ASN A 94 1.29 -1.22 -12.13
N TYR A 95 0.00 -1.18 -11.81
CA TYR A 95 -0.65 -2.10 -10.86
C TYR A 95 -0.70 -3.56 -11.33
N THR A 96 -0.27 -3.89 -12.57
CA THR A 96 -0.18 -5.28 -13.03
C THR A 96 0.95 -6.08 -12.35
N GLY A 97 1.81 -5.41 -11.57
CA GLY A 97 2.82 -6.05 -10.72
C GLY A 97 4.13 -6.39 -11.45
N GLU A 98 4.37 -5.77 -12.60
CA GLU A 98 5.60 -5.96 -13.38
C GLU A 98 6.78 -5.14 -12.84
N ASN A 99 6.54 -4.06 -12.09
CA ASN A 99 7.61 -3.24 -11.55
C ASN A 99 8.10 -3.76 -10.19
N LYS A 100 8.94 -4.80 -10.24
CA LYS A 100 9.52 -5.46 -9.06
C LYS A 100 10.91 -4.94 -8.68
N LYS A 101 11.49 -4.03 -9.45
CA LYS A 101 12.89 -3.64 -9.27
C LYS A 101 12.98 -2.42 -8.35
N VAL A 102 13.95 -2.45 -7.43
CA VAL A 102 14.36 -1.25 -6.69
C VAL A 102 14.87 -0.19 -7.68
N ALA A 103 14.56 1.08 -7.40
CA ALA A 103 15.03 2.17 -8.24
C ALA A 103 16.56 2.24 -8.22
N GLN A 104 17.17 2.54 -9.37
CA GLN A 104 18.63 2.49 -9.51
C GLN A 104 19.35 3.41 -8.50
N TYR A 105 18.80 4.60 -8.26
CA TYR A 105 19.35 5.57 -7.32
C TYR A 105 19.30 5.13 -5.85
N PHE A 106 18.50 4.11 -5.51
CA PHE A 106 18.36 3.57 -4.15
C PHE A 106 18.98 2.17 -4.00
N ARG A 107 19.63 1.66 -5.06
CA ARG A 107 20.20 0.29 -5.06
C ARG A 107 21.26 0.12 -3.98
N LYS A 108 22.16 1.09 -3.84
CA LYS A 108 23.29 1.02 -2.88
C LYS A 108 22.81 0.81 -1.45
N GLN A 109 21.73 1.49 -1.06
CA GLN A 109 21.12 1.42 0.27
C GLN A 109 20.45 0.06 0.54
N THR A 110 20.23 -0.75 -0.49
CA THR A 110 19.53 -2.04 -0.40
C THR A 110 20.41 -3.23 -0.76
N GLU A 111 21.74 -3.04 -0.89
CA GLU A 111 22.70 -4.11 -1.20
C GLU A 111 22.73 -5.22 -0.13
N VAL A 112 22.37 -4.88 1.11
CA VAL A 112 22.28 -5.84 2.22
C VAL A 112 21.19 -6.90 2.04
N PHE A 113 20.25 -6.69 1.12
CA PHE A 113 19.19 -7.65 0.78
C PHE A 113 19.54 -8.42 -0.49
N GLU A 114 19.40 -9.74 -0.44
CA GLU A 114 19.73 -10.61 -1.58
C GLU A 114 18.66 -10.56 -2.67
N LEU A 115 17.38 -10.59 -2.28
CA LEU A 115 16.24 -10.66 -3.20
C LEU A 115 15.82 -9.26 -3.65
N GLU A 116 15.66 -9.05 -4.96
CA GLU A 116 15.14 -7.78 -5.51
C GLU A 116 13.76 -7.41 -4.97
N GLU A 117 12.92 -8.41 -4.64
CA GLU A 117 11.61 -8.19 -4.03
C GLU A 117 11.74 -7.55 -2.63
N ASP A 118 12.73 -7.97 -1.84
CA ASP A 118 13.00 -7.40 -0.52
C ASP A 118 13.61 -6.01 -0.64
N LYS A 119 14.52 -5.79 -1.61
CA LYS A 119 15.05 -4.45 -1.91
C LYS A 119 13.95 -3.46 -2.24
N ARG A 120 13.03 -3.85 -3.14
CA ARG A 120 11.90 -3.00 -3.54
C ARG A 120 10.93 -2.78 -2.38
N ALA A 121 10.61 -3.83 -1.62
CA ALA A 121 9.70 -3.71 -0.49
C ALA A 121 10.29 -2.81 0.62
N TYR A 122 11.60 -2.90 0.89
CA TYR A 122 12.28 -2.01 1.82
C TYR A 122 12.27 -0.58 1.31
N HIS A 123 12.59 -0.34 0.03
CA HIS A 123 12.54 0.98 -0.58
C HIS A 123 11.16 1.64 -0.45
N VAL A 124 10.09 0.88 -0.67
CA VAL A 124 8.71 1.35 -0.46
C VAL A 124 8.45 1.68 1.01
N ALA A 125 8.73 0.77 1.92
CA ALA A 125 8.46 0.97 3.35
C ALA A 125 9.27 2.14 3.93
N SER A 126 10.56 2.24 3.58
CA SER A 126 11.42 3.34 4.02
C SER A 126 11.00 4.67 3.40
N SER A 127 10.49 4.68 2.17
CA SER A 127 9.96 5.89 1.54
C SER A 127 8.76 6.43 2.31
N TYR A 128 7.79 5.57 2.63
CA TYR A 128 6.66 5.94 3.49
C TYR A 128 7.10 6.38 4.88
N ALA A 129 8.05 5.70 5.50
CA ALA A 129 8.58 6.09 6.79
C ALA A 129 9.15 7.52 6.78
N ARG A 130 10.00 7.86 5.80
CA ARG A 130 10.62 9.18 5.68
C ARG A 130 9.58 10.27 5.39
N SER A 131 8.68 10.03 4.43
CA SER A 131 7.66 11.02 4.07
C SER A 131 6.67 11.26 5.21
N THR A 132 6.29 10.21 5.95
CA THR A 132 5.41 10.33 7.12
C THR A 132 6.09 11.06 8.27
N LEU A 133 7.38 10.76 8.54
CA LEU A 133 8.16 11.48 9.55
C LEU A 133 8.37 12.96 9.17
N GLY A 134 8.58 13.25 7.88
CA GLY A 134 8.64 14.61 7.38
C GLY A 134 7.32 15.36 7.56
N LEU A 135 6.20 14.71 7.27
CA LEU A 135 4.87 15.31 7.46
C LEU A 135 4.60 15.55 8.95
N GLU A 136 4.95 14.59 9.80
CA GLU A 136 4.89 14.74 11.25
C GLU A 136 5.67 15.97 11.74
N ALA A 137 6.93 16.12 11.30
CA ALA A 137 7.74 17.28 11.67
C ALA A 137 7.11 18.59 11.21
N PHE A 138 6.55 18.63 10.00
CA PHE A 138 5.82 19.81 9.51
C PHE A 138 4.60 20.13 10.37
N LEU A 139 3.82 19.12 10.76
CA LEU A 139 2.62 19.31 11.59
C LEU A 139 2.97 19.76 13.01
N GLN A 140 4.12 19.39 13.56
CA GLN A 140 4.56 19.88 14.88
C GLN A 140 4.82 21.39 14.88
N GLU A 141 5.38 21.92 13.79
CA GLU A 141 5.71 23.34 13.61
C GLU A 141 4.55 24.18 13.00
N CYS A 142 3.45 23.52 12.63
CA CYS A 142 2.29 24.21 12.06
C CYS A 142 1.54 24.97 13.17
N ASP A 143 0.97 26.14 12.90
CA ASP A 143 0.11 26.84 13.88
C ASP A 143 -1.39 26.56 13.66
N ASP A 144 -1.73 25.90 12.55
CA ASP A 144 -3.11 25.64 12.15
C ASP A 144 -3.64 24.34 12.81
N GLU A 145 -4.32 24.50 13.94
CA GLU A 145 -4.88 23.38 14.71
C GLU A 145 -5.93 22.56 13.94
N GLU A 146 -6.70 23.20 13.04
CA GLU A 146 -7.67 22.50 12.18
C GLU A 146 -6.93 21.58 11.21
N ALA A 147 -5.89 22.12 10.55
CA ALA A 147 -5.03 21.33 9.67
C ALA A 147 -4.35 20.18 10.41
N LYS A 148 -3.75 20.44 11.58
CA LYS A 148 -3.14 19.40 12.40
C LYS A 148 -4.12 18.29 12.71
N PHE A 149 -5.31 18.63 13.17
CA PHE A 149 -6.34 17.67 13.52
C PHE A 149 -6.76 16.82 12.32
N VAL A 150 -7.16 17.46 11.21
CA VAL A 150 -7.67 16.76 10.03
C VAL A 150 -6.61 15.86 9.42
N ILE A 151 -5.38 16.34 9.23
CA ILE A 151 -4.32 15.54 8.62
C ILE A 151 -3.92 14.39 9.55
N SER A 152 -3.77 14.66 10.85
CA SER A 152 -3.46 13.65 11.87
C SER A 152 -4.52 12.56 11.98
N TYR A 153 -5.79 12.91 11.81
CA TYR A 153 -6.90 11.98 11.98
C TYR A 153 -7.23 11.22 10.69
N CYS A 154 -7.26 11.90 9.54
CA CYS A 154 -7.74 11.31 8.29
C CYS A 154 -6.64 10.68 7.45
N LEU A 155 -5.46 11.31 7.35
CA LEU A 155 -4.39 10.90 6.44
C LEU A 155 -3.27 10.13 7.13
N MET A 156 -2.75 10.64 8.24
CA MET A 156 -1.59 10.06 8.94
C MET A 156 -1.73 8.58 9.30
N PRO A 157 -2.91 8.03 9.66
CA PRO A 157 -3.05 6.60 9.93
C PRO A 157 -2.67 5.70 8.75
N THR A 158 -3.05 6.05 7.52
CA THR A 158 -2.73 5.28 6.31
C THR A 158 -1.24 5.34 5.97
N TYR A 159 -0.65 6.54 6.05
CA TYR A 159 0.77 6.75 5.79
C TYR A 159 1.63 6.03 6.85
N THR A 160 1.21 6.10 8.12
CA THR A 160 1.83 5.40 9.24
C THR A 160 1.70 3.88 9.10
N SER A 161 0.55 3.38 8.66
CA SER A 161 0.37 1.96 8.32
C SER A 161 1.38 1.50 7.28
N SER A 162 1.56 2.28 6.22
CA SER A 162 2.53 1.97 5.17
C SER A 162 3.98 2.07 5.67
N ALA A 163 4.29 3.03 6.53
CA ALA A 163 5.60 3.18 7.17
C ALA A 163 5.96 1.98 8.06
N PHE A 164 5.03 1.49 8.89
CA PHE A 164 5.30 0.36 9.80
C PHE A 164 5.53 -0.98 9.10
N ARG A 165 5.33 -1.06 7.78
CA ARG A 165 5.83 -2.20 6.99
C ARG A 165 7.34 -2.37 7.10
N ILE A 166 8.08 -1.32 7.50
CA ILE A 166 9.52 -1.37 7.77
C ILE A 166 9.87 -2.39 8.88
N LEU A 167 8.95 -2.62 9.82
CA LEU A 167 9.13 -3.61 10.89
C LEU A 167 9.24 -5.04 10.35
N GLY A 168 8.87 -5.28 9.09
CA GLY A 168 8.96 -6.60 8.45
C GLY A 168 10.36 -6.99 7.98
N PHE A 169 11.37 -6.15 8.22
CA PHE A 169 12.75 -6.37 7.79
C PHE A 169 13.69 -6.61 8.97
N GLU A 170 14.61 -7.56 8.80
CA GLU A 170 15.64 -7.85 9.80
C GLU A 170 16.77 -6.81 9.77
N LYS A 171 17.11 -6.34 8.57
CA LYS A 171 18.14 -5.33 8.35
C LYS A 171 17.49 -3.97 8.11
N ASP A 172 18.06 -2.93 8.72
CA ASP A 172 17.62 -1.54 8.55
C ASP A 172 18.81 -0.64 8.14
N PRO A 173 19.25 -0.70 6.88
CA PRO A 173 20.42 0.05 6.40
C PRO A 173 20.28 1.57 6.51
N LEU A 174 19.07 2.12 6.71
CA LEU A 174 18.84 3.54 6.93
C LEU A 174 18.69 3.94 8.41
N GLY A 175 18.61 2.97 9.32
CA GLY A 175 18.38 3.23 10.75
C GLY A 175 17.06 3.99 11.03
N ILE A 176 16.05 3.84 10.18
CA ILE A 176 14.81 4.61 10.27
C ILE A 176 13.75 3.96 11.18
N MET A 177 13.90 2.68 11.48
CA MET A 177 12.90 1.91 12.23
C MET A 177 12.67 2.50 13.62
N GLU A 178 13.73 2.94 14.30
CA GLU A 178 13.65 3.58 15.62
C GLU A 178 12.92 4.92 15.58
N GLN A 179 13.11 5.70 14.51
CA GLN A 179 12.40 6.97 14.34
C GLN A 179 10.92 6.77 14.08
N CYS A 180 10.55 5.70 13.35
CA CYS A 180 9.15 5.37 13.04
C CYS A 180 8.30 5.17 14.30
N VAL A 181 8.88 4.80 15.43
CA VAL A 181 8.16 4.61 16.71
C VAL A 181 7.38 5.86 17.11
N LYS A 182 7.88 7.06 16.76
CA LYS A 182 7.18 8.34 17.01
C LYS A 182 5.80 8.40 16.35
N LEU A 183 5.59 7.64 15.27
CA LEU A 183 4.32 7.58 14.54
C LEU A 183 3.26 6.74 15.28
N LYS A 184 3.60 6.05 16.38
CA LYS A 184 2.67 5.23 17.17
C LYS A 184 1.40 5.99 17.57
N LYS A 185 1.50 7.31 17.82
CA LYS A 185 0.34 8.16 18.16
C LYS A 185 -0.77 8.20 17.09
N TYR A 186 -0.47 7.79 15.85
CA TYR A 186 -1.42 7.71 14.73
C TYR A 186 -2.13 6.36 14.62
N MET A 187 -1.88 5.43 15.54
CA MET A 187 -2.48 4.10 15.56
C MET A 187 -3.84 4.02 16.25
N LYS A 188 -4.49 5.16 16.54
CA LYS A 188 -5.72 5.22 17.34
C LYS A 188 -6.86 4.37 16.78
N ASP A 189 -6.96 4.27 15.46
CA ASP A 189 -7.90 3.37 14.80
C ASP A 189 -7.13 2.40 13.89
N LEU A 190 -7.03 1.15 14.35
CA LEU A 190 -6.35 0.09 13.63
C LEU A 190 -7.09 -0.35 12.35
N SER A 191 -8.32 0.11 12.09
CA SER A 191 -9.03 -0.15 10.82
C SER A 191 -8.33 0.47 9.62
N TYR A 192 -7.54 1.52 9.83
CA TYR A 192 -6.73 2.15 8.78
C TYR A 192 -5.48 1.33 8.44
N PHE A 193 -5.14 0.36 9.28
CA PHE A 193 -3.95 -0.47 9.13
C PHE A 193 -4.23 -1.62 8.18
N ASN A 194 -4.20 -1.29 6.89
CA ASN A 194 -4.60 -2.17 5.81
C ASN A 194 -3.46 -3.07 5.29
N PHE A 195 -2.68 -3.67 6.18
CA PHE A 195 -1.74 -4.71 5.79
C PHE A 195 -1.88 -5.91 6.70
N SER A 196 -1.96 -7.10 6.10
CA SER A 196 -1.96 -8.35 6.83
C SER A 196 -1.00 -9.28 6.15
N LEU A 197 0.09 -9.63 6.82
CA LEU A 197 1.11 -10.52 6.28
C LEU A 197 0.48 -11.84 5.82
N LYS A 198 -0.53 -12.34 6.56
CA LYS A 198 -1.26 -13.57 6.23
C LYS A 198 -2.09 -13.42 4.96
N GLU A 199 -2.94 -12.40 4.88
CA GLU A 199 -3.82 -12.20 3.74
C GLU A 199 -3.03 -11.91 2.46
N GLU A 200 -1.97 -11.11 2.55
CA GLU A 200 -1.05 -10.86 1.44
C GLU A 200 -0.35 -12.15 0.99
N MET A 201 0.05 -12.98 1.95
CA MET A 201 0.67 -14.28 1.65
C MET A 201 -0.30 -15.21 0.91
N ILE A 202 -1.54 -15.31 1.40
CA ILE A 202 -2.61 -16.05 0.73
C ILE A 202 -2.75 -15.58 -0.72
N TYR A 203 -2.86 -14.28 -0.93
CA TYR A 203 -3.00 -13.73 -2.27
C TYR A 203 -1.77 -14.00 -3.16
N ASN A 204 -0.57 -13.89 -2.62
CA ASN A 204 0.69 -14.17 -3.33
C ASN A 204 0.79 -15.64 -3.75
N ILE A 205 0.48 -16.58 -2.85
CA ILE A 205 0.43 -18.01 -3.17
C ILE A 205 -0.49 -18.25 -4.35
N GLY A 206 -1.72 -17.74 -4.29
CA GLY A 206 -2.68 -17.98 -5.34
C GLY A 206 -2.34 -17.32 -6.67
N ARG A 207 -1.65 -16.17 -6.67
CA ARG A 207 -1.12 -15.56 -7.90
C ARG A 207 -0.05 -16.45 -8.56
N GLU A 208 0.88 -16.98 -7.78
CA GLU A 208 1.93 -17.87 -8.29
C GLU A 208 1.35 -19.20 -8.77
N VAL A 209 0.44 -19.79 -8.00
CA VAL A 209 -0.34 -20.97 -8.42
C VAL A 209 -1.06 -20.73 -9.73
N LEU A 210 -1.78 -19.61 -9.87
CA LEU A 210 -2.53 -19.29 -11.08
C LEU A 210 -1.64 -19.16 -12.32
N LYS A 211 -0.40 -18.65 -12.17
CA LYS A 211 0.59 -18.61 -13.26
C LYS A 211 1.03 -20.01 -13.68
N ASP A 212 1.27 -20.89 -12.71
CA ASP A 212 1.74 -22.25 -12.98
C ASP A 212 0.65 -23.18 -13.48
N LEU A 213 -0.60 -23.00 -13.05
CA LEU A 213 -1.76 -23.76 -13.55
C LEU A 213 -1.97 -23.58 -15.06
N LYS A 214 -1.48 -22.49 -15.66
CA LYS A 214 -1.49 -22.27 -17.11
C LYS A 214 -0.46 -23.13 -17.87
N LYS A 215 0.46 -23.80 -17.17
CA LYS A 215 1.57 -24.57 -17.76
C LYS A 215 1.65 -25.95 -17.11
N PHE A 216 1.13 -26.98 -17.78
CA PHE A 216 1.01 -28.35 -17.27
C PHE A 216 2.26 -28.89 -16.51
N PRO A 217 3.51 -28.78 -17.02
CA PRO A 217 4.68 -29.31 -16.30
C PRO A 217 5.01 -28.55 -14.99
N ASN A 218 4.49 -27.33 -14.81
CA ASN A 218 4.71 -26.55 -13.60
C ASN A 218 3.78 -26.95 -12.46
N ILE A 219 2.68 -27.66 -12.73
CA ILE A 219 1.68 -28.04 -11.72
C ILE A 219 2.31 -28.92 -10.65
N LEU A 220 3.16 -29.87 -11.04
CA LEU A 220 3.87 -30.77 -10.13
C LEU A 220 4.85 -30.03 -9.20
N LYS A 221 5.31 -28.83 -9.60
CA LYS A 221 6.23 -27.99 -8.81
C LYS A 221 5.50 -27.08 -7.81
N ILE A 222 4.17 -26.96 -7.91
CA ILE A 222 3.38 -26.07 -7.06
C ILE A 222 3.57 -26.38 -5.57
N PRO A 223 3.48 -27.64 -5.07
CA PRO A 223 3.66 -27.94 -3.65
C PRO A 223 5.00 -27.44 -3.10
N PHE A 224 6.10 -27.69 -3.83
CA PHE A 224 7.43 -27.24 -3.45
C PHE A 224 7.55 -25.72 -3.41
N LYS A 225 6.99 -25.02 -4.41
CA LYS A 225 6.95 -23.56 -4.42
C LYS A 225 6.16 -22.99 -3.25
N VAL A 226 4.98 -23.55 -2.98
CA VAL A 226 4.13 -23.14 -1.83
C VAL A 226 4.87 -23.36 -0.52
N CYS A 227 5.52 -24.51 -0.32
CA CYS A 227 6.34 -24.76 0.87
C CYS A 227 7.45 -23.72 1.02
N LYS A 228 8.22 -23.43 -0.04
CA LYS A 228 9.29 -22.42 -0.02
C LYS A 228 8.76 -21.02 0.33
N MET A 229 7.63 -20.64 -0.26
CA MET A 229 6.97 -19.38 0.06
C MET A 229 6.57 -19.36 1.54
N MET A 230 5.96 -20.42 2.06
CA MET A 230 5.50 -20.49 3.44
C MET A 230 6.63 -20.43 4.46
N THR A 231 7.78 -21.04 4.19
CA THR A 231 8.99 -20.89 5.03
C THR A 231 9.41 -19.43 5.11
N ARG A 232 9.47 -18.72 3.98
CA ARG A 232 9.80 -17.27 3.97
C ARG A 232 8.78 -16.44 4.73
N TYR A 233 7.49 -16.76 4.58
CA TYR A 233 6.42 -16.10 5.32
C TYR A 233 6.57 -16.28 6.83
N GLN A 234 6.90 -17.49 7.31
CA GLN A 234 7.14 -17.74 8.74
C GLN A 234 8.32 -16.94 9.27
N VAL A 235 9.44 -16.88 8.52
CA VAL A 235 10.60 -16.05 8.88
C VAL A 235 10.20 -14.58 8.97
N LYS A 236 9.51 -14.05 7.95
CA LYS A 236 9.03 -12.66 7.93
C LYS A 236 8.06 -12.34 9.07
N GLN A 237 7.17 -13.28 9.40
CA GLN A 237 6.24 -13.15 10.52
C GLN A 237 6.98 -13.05 11.86
N ASN A 238 7.99 -13.89 12.06
CA ASN A 238 8.81 -13.87 13.27
C ASN A 238 9.63 -12.58 13.40
N ILE A 239 10.24 -12.11 12.30
CA ILE A 239 10.95 -10.82 12.25
C ILE A 239 10.00 -9.67 12.61
N PHE A 240 8.83 -9.62 11.95
CA PHE A 240 7.84 -8.58 12.21
C PHE A 240 7.36 -8.59 13.66
N LYS A 241 7.06 -9.77 14.21
CA LYS A 241 6.67 -9.92 15.62
C LYS A 241 7.78 -9.44 16.56
N LYS A 242 9.03 -9.89 16.37
CA LYS A 242 10.19 -9.48 17.17
C LYS A 242 10.40 -7.97 17.16
N ASN A 243 10.27 -7.34 15.99
CA ASN A 243 10.39 -5.89 15.88
C ASN A 243 9.20 -5.17 16.53
N CYS A 244 7.98 -5.69 16.41
CA CYS A 244 6.83 -5.15 17.15
C CYS A 244 7.03 -5.25 18.67
N GLU A 245 7.57 -6.36 19.18
CA GLU A 245 7.91 -6.51 20.61
C GLU A 245 8.99 -5.51 21.04
N ARG A 246 10.06 -5.36 20.24
CA ARG A 246 11.16 -4.42 20.50
C ARG A 246 10.70 -2.97 20.65
N PHE A 247 9.68 -2.57 19.89
CA PHE A 247 9.22 -1.18 19.85
C PHE A 247 7.85 -0.96 20.52
N ASP A 248 7.34 -1.94 21.27
CA ASP A 248 6.03 -1.87 21.92
C ASP A 248 4.87 -1.57 20.94
N LEU A 249 4.82 -2.33 19.85
CA LEU A 249 3.84 -2.22 18.75
C LEU A 249 3.10 -3.55 18.50
N LEU A 250 2.97 -4.40 19.53
CA LEU A 250 2.34 -5.73 19.44
C LEU A 250 0.88 -5.70 18.94
N GLU A 251 0.19 -4.59 19.12
CA GLU A 251 -1.17 -4.38 18.60
C GLU A 251 -1.22 -4.43 17.06
N LEU A 252 -0.18 -4.00 16.36
CA LEU A 252 -0.07 -4.13 14.89
C LEU A 252 -0.04 -5.60 14.46
N TYR A 253 0.71 -6.42 15.19
CA TYR A 253 0.82 -7.83 14.87
C TYR A 253 -0.51 -8.57 15.05
N SER A 254 -1.27 -8.19 16.07
CA SER A 254 -2.48 -8.90 16.49
C SER A 254 -3.74 -8.47 15.71
N ASN A 255 -3.84 -7.18 15.38
CA ASN A 255 -5.09 -6.57 14.93
C ASN A 255 -5.10 -6.13 13.46
N ALA A 256 -3.97 -6.20 12.75
CA ALA A 256 -3.92 -5.70 11.38
C ALA A 256 -4.79 -6.53 10.43
N LYS A 257 -5.79 -5.87 9.84
CA LYS A 257 -6.69 -6.42 8.83
C LYS A 257 -6.22 -5.97 7.44
N ASN A 258 -6.73 -6.63 6.41
CA ASN A 258 -6.48 -6.18 5.04
C ASN A 258 -7.78 -6.22 4.26
N ASP A 259 -8.45 -5.07 4.25
CA ASP A 259 -9.76 -4.92 3.62
C ASP A 259 -9.64 -4.60 2.11
N TYR A 260 -8.44 -4.23 1.64
CA TYR A 260 -8.17 -4.03 0.20
C TYR A 260 -8.03 -5.32 -0.58
N ILE A 261 -7.71 -6.44 0.06
CA ILE A 261 -7.63 -7.72 -0.65
C ILE A 261 -9.03 -8.17 -1.04
N ASN A 262 -9.28 -8.18 -2.36
CA ASN A 262 -10.50 -8.73 -2.91
C ASN A 262 -10.56 -10.25 -2.67
N LYS A 263 -11.25 -10.64 -1.59
CA LYS A 263 -11.44 -12.05 -1.18
C LYS A 263 -12.29 -12.87 -2.15
N MET A 264 -12.92 -12.22 -3.13
CA MET A 264 -13.65 -12.85 -4.23
C MET A 264 -12.77 -13.08 -5.47
N HIS A 265 -11.58 -12.49 -5.53
CA HIS A 265 -10.66 -12.72 -6.64
C HIS A 265 -10.17 -14.18 -6.66
N LEU A 266 -10.00 -14.76 -7.87
CA LEU A 266 -9.61 -16.17 -8.03
C LEU A 266 -8.27 -16.47 -7.33
N SER A 267 -7.29 -15.58 -7.46
CA SER A 267 -6.00 -15.72 -6.77
C SER A 267 -6.19 -15.82 -5.26
N TYR A 268 -7.11 -15.06 -4.66
CA TYR A 268 -7.33 -15.19 -3.22
C TYR A 268 -7.90 -16.58 -2.86
N LYS A 269 -8.92 -17.04 -3.60
CA LYS A 269 -9.55 -18.35 -3.38
C LYS A 269 -8.56 -19.51 -3.54
N LEU A 270 -7.75 -19.48 -4.60
CA LEU A 270 -6.66 -20.44 -4.81
C LEU A 270 -5.63 -20.35 -3.68
N GLY A 271 -5.26 -19.14 -3.29
CA GLY A 271 -4.40 -18.88 -2.16
C GLY A 271 -4.87 -19.57 -0.89
N VAL A 272 -6.16 -19.44 -0.55
CA VAL A 272 -6.75 -20.08 0.65
C VAL A 272 -6.64 -21.60 0.56
N LEU A 273 -6.95 -22.18 -0.61
CA LEU A 273 -6.85 -23.63 -0.82
C LEU A 273 -5.42 -24.13 -0.56
N PHE A 274 -4.43 -23.51 -1.20
CA PHE A 274 -3.03 -23.94 -1.08
C PHE A 274 -2.41 -23.60 0.28
N PHE A 275 -2.84 -22.51 0.93
CA PHE A 275 -2.46 -22.19 2.30
C PHE A 275 -2.97 -23.26 3.28
N LYS A 276 -4.23 -23.71 3.13
CA LYS A 276 -4.78 -24.82 3.92
C LYS A 276 -4.04 -26.13 3.64
N ALA A 277 -3.76 -26.45 2.36
CA ALA A 277 -2.97 -27.64 2.02
C ALA A 277 -1.56 -27.60 2.65
N TYR A 278 -0.89 -26.46 2.67
CA TYR A 278 0.38 -26.36 3.40
C TYR A 278 0.24 -26.65 4.90
N LYS A 279 -0.83 -26.15 5.54
CA LYS A 279 -1.11 -26.38 6.97
C LYS A 279 -1.28 -27.87 7.29
N TYR A 280 -1.95 -28.61 6.41
CA TYR A 280 -2.23 -30.05 6.57
C TYR A 280 -1.31 -30.93 5.71
N ARG A 281 -0.11 -30.44 5.34
CA ARG A 281 0.77 -31.13 4.39
C ARG A 281 1.21 -32.53 4.85
N TYR A 282 1.41 -32.69 6.16
CA TYR A 282 1.80 -33.97 6.76
C TYR A 282 0.69 -35.05 6.70
N PHE A 283 -0.56 -34.63 6.45
CA PHE A 283 -1.69 -35.53 6.19
C PHE A 283 -1.93 -35.75 4.69
N GLY A 284 -0.96 -35.45 3.83
CA GLY A 284 -1.07 -35.63 2.39
C GLY A 284 -2.06 -34.67 1.71
N SER A 285 -2.46 -33.56 2.34
CA SER A 285 -3.49 -32.65 1.81
C SER A 285 -3.21 -32.09 0.41
N PHE A 286 -1.95 -32.01 -0.03
CA PHE A 286 -1.61 -31.65 -1.40
C PHE A 286 -2.14 -32.66 -2.45
N LEU A 287 -2.29 -33.94 -2.09
CA LEU A 287 -2.85 -34.98 -2.95
C LEU A 287 -4.35 -34.78 -3.21
N PHE A 288 -5.04 -34.02 -2.36
CA PHE A 288 -6.46 -33.71 -2.51
C PHE A 288 -6.73 -32.46 -3.37
N ILE A 289 -5.68 -31.72 -3.73
CA ILE A 289 -5.79 -30.50 -4.56
C ILE A 289 -6.46 -30.76 -5.92
N PRO A 290 -6.14 -31.84 -6.68
CA PRO A 290 -6.79 -32.11 -7.96
C PRO A 290 -8.33 -32.23 -7.86
N PHE A 291 -8.85 -32.67 -6.72
CA PHE A 291 -10.28 -32.80 -6.47
C PHE A 291 -10.91 -31.50 -5.98
N ALA A 292 -10.21 -30.75 -5.13
CA ALA A 292 -10.71 -29.48 -4.59
C ALA A 292 -10.64 -28.31 -5.59
N LEU A 293 -9.65 -28.32 -6.49
CA LEU A 293 -9.37 -27.23 -7.41
C LEU A 293 -10.53 -26.95 -8.39
N PRO A 294 -11.15 -27.95 -9.05
CA PRO A 294 -12.31 -27.72 -9.91
C PRO A 294 -13.48 -27.05 -9.17
N PHE A 295 -13.73 -27.46 -7.92
CA PHE A 295 -14.79 -26.87 -7.10
C PHE A 295 -14.53 -25.40 -6.75
N VAL A 296 -13.29 -25.05 -6.43
CA VAL A 296 -12.89 -23.65 -6.18
C VAL A 296 -13.07 -22.79 -7.43
N ILE A 297 -12.68 -23.30 -8.60
CA ILE A 297 -12.84 -22.58 -9.88
C ILE A 297 -14.32 -22.43 -10.23
N TYR A 298 -15.11 -23.49 -10.06
CA TYR A 298 -16.55 -23.47 -10.32
C TYR A 298 -17.28 -22.49 -9.40
N SER A 299 -17.07 -22.57 -8.09
CA SER A 299 -17.70 -21.68 -7.11
C SER A 299 -17.35 -20.21 -7.36
N TRP A 300 -16.10 -19.90 -7.72
CA TRP A 300 -15.69 -18.56 -8.14
C TRP A 300 -16.42 -18.11 -9.41
N SER A 301 -16.51 -18.98 -10.43
CA SER A 301 -17.20 -18.68 -11.70
C SER A 301 -18.69 -18.38 -11.48
N VAL A 302 -19.38 -19.16 -10.64
CA VAL A 302 -20.78 -18.93 -10.28
C VAL A 302 -20.96 -17.62 -9.52
N ALA A 303 -20.10 -17.34 -8.54
CA ALA A 303 -20.15 -16.10 -7.77
C ALA A 303 -19.96 -14.87 -8.67
N ARG A 304 -18.98 -14.92 -9.59
CA ARG A 304 -18.72 -13.86 -10.57
C ARG A 304 -19.92 -13.62 -11.49
N LYS A 305 -20.59 -14.68 -11.97
CA LYS A 305 -21.79 -14.56 -12.82
C LYS A 305 -22.98 -13.92 -12.10
N LYS A 306 -23.17 -14.21 -10.80
CA LYS A 306 -24.20 -13.56 -9.97
C LYS A 306 -23.93 -12.06 -9.80
N LEU A 307 -22.68 -11.68 -9.57
CA LEU A 307 -22.27 -10.27 -9.47
C LEU A 307 -22.48 -9.50 -10.79
N SER A 308 -22.15 -10.11 -11.94
CA SER A 308 -22.37 -9.47 -13.25
C SER A 308 -23.84 -9.29 -13.63
N ARG A 309 -24.75 -10.10 -13.07
CA ARG A 309 -26.21 -9.97 -13.29
C ARG A 309 -26.87 -8.95 -12.34
N GLY A 310 -26.16 -8.49 -11.32
CA GLY A 310 -26.64 -7.52 -10.32
C GLY A 310 -26.19 -6.08 -10.53
N GLY A 311 -25.70 -5.71 -11.72
CA GLY A 311 -25.39 -4.30 -12.05
C GLY A 311 -24.14 -3.68 -11.39
N GLY A 312 -23.29 -4.47 -10.75
CA GLY A 312 -22.02 -3.99 -10.17
C GLY A 312 -20.83 -4.38 -11.02
N VAL A 313 -20.36 -3.48 -11.90
CA VAL A 313 -19.02 -3.59 -12.49
C VAL A 313 -18.00 -3.28 -11.39
N ILE A 314 -17.13 -4.22 -11.04
CA ILE A 314 -15.94 -3.94 -10.22
C ILE A 314 -14.73 -4.66 -10.84
N CYS A 315 -13.72 -3.85 -11.19
CA CYS A 315 -12.36 -4.25 -11.57
C CYS A 315 -11.60 -4.90 -10.41
#